data_AF-A0A0C9U4Y2-F1
#
_entry.id   AF-A0A0C9U4Y2-F1
#
_cell.length_a   1.000
_cell.length_b   1.000
_cell.length_c   1.000
_cell.angle_alpha   90.00
_cell.angle_beta   90.00
_cell.angle_gamma   90.00
#
_symmetry.space_group_name_H-M   'P 1'
#
loop_
_entity.id
_entity.type
_entity.pdbx_description
1 polymer ?
#
loop_
_entity_poly.entity_id
_entity_poly.type
_entity_poly.pdbx_seq_one_letter_code
_entity_poly.pdbx_strand_id
1 'polypeptide(L)'
;MVYKQRMEMLIIFLLSAILAPGIVFAAPHQFSVHEQRNVAPKGFIYSGPAENSTRLTLRMVLKSNDLAGLEEVLYNVSDPNSPRWRQFLTKEEVNTHSMHVYRKKFIQAFFSLGSHLRCT
;
A
#
# COMPACT_ATOMS: atom_id res chain seq x y z
N MET A 1 32.23 -36.26 -37.97
CA MET A 1 32.09 -34.84 -37.58
C MET A 1 30.65 -34.43 -37.19
N VAL A 2 29.61 -35.18 -37.57
CA VAL A 2 28.18 -34.84 -37.28
C VAL A 2 27.76 -35.11 -35.81
N TYR A 3 28.35 -36.12 -35.16
CA TYR A 3 28.03 -36.47 -33.77
C TYR A 3 28.54 -35.44 -32.73
N LYS A 4 29.67 -34.77 -33.01
CA LYS A 4 30.23 -33.74 -32.12
C LYS A 4 29.30 -32.52 -32.06
N GLN A 5 28.81 -32.05 -33.20
CA GLN A 5 27.88 -30.91 -33.28
C GLN A 5 26.52 -31.19 -32.63
N ARG A 6 26.00 -32.42 -32.74
CA ARG A 6 24.73 -32.79 -32.08
C ARG A 6 24.85 -32.95 -30.56
N MET A 7 26.01 -33.36 -30.07
CA MET A 7 26.31 -33.46 -28.63
C MET A 7 26.47 -32.08 -27.98
N GLU A 8 27.16 -31.14 -28.64
CA GLU A 8 27.31 -29.76 -28.14
C GLU A 8 25.96 -29.02 -28.06
N MET A 9 25.09 -29.18 -29.06
CA MET A 9 23.75 -28.58 -29.02
C MET A 9 22.86 -29.15 -27.90
N LEU A 10 22.97 -30.45 -27.61
CA LEU A 10 22.27 -31.07 -26.48
C LEU A 10 22.80 -30.57 -25.14
N ILE A 11 24.12 -30.38 -25.00
CA ILE A 11 24.74 -29.85 -23.79
C ILE A 11 24.29 -28.40 -23.54
N ILE A 12 24.27 -27.55 -24.57
CA ILE A 12 23.81 -26.16 -24.45
C ILE A 12 22.32 -26.12 -24.07
N PHE A 13 21.49 -27.01 -24.62
CA PHE A 13 20.07 -27.11 -24.30
C PHE A 13 19.82 -27.59 -22.86
N LEU A 14 20.66 -28.50 -22.35
CA LEU A 14 20.59 -28.95 -20.95
C LEU A 14 21.10 -27.88 -19.98
N LEU A 15 22.12 -27.10 -20.36
CA LEU A 15 22.65 -26.01 -19.54
C LEU A 15 21.67 -24.82 -19.44
N SER A 16 20.93 -24.50 -20.51
CA SER A 16 19.95 -23.42 -20.48
C SER A 16 18.73 -23.74 -19.62
N ALA A 17 18.35 -25.02 -19.51
CA ALA A 17 17.23 -25.47 -18.67
C ALA A 17 17.50 -25.36 -17.17
N ILE A 18 18.77 -25.35 -16.74
CA ILE A 18 19.16 -25.28 -15.32
C ILE A 18 19.17 -23.83 -14.80
N LEU A 19 19.29 -22.83 -15.67
CA LEU A 19 19.42 -21.42 -15.26
C LEU A 19 18.08 -20.70 -14.98
N ALA A 20 16.93 -21.37 -15.11
CA ALA A 20 15.63 -20.71 -14.91
C ALA A 20 14.57 -21.59 -14.22
N PRO A 21 14.66 -21.71 -12.89
CA PRO A 21 13.45 -21.50 -12.10
C PRO A 21 13.70 -20.42 -11.06
N GLY A 22 13.41 -19.17 -11.41
CA GLY A 22 13.28 -18.09 -10.43
C GLY A 22 12.01 -18.34 -9.61
N ILE A 23 12.12 -19.07 -8.50
CA ILE A 23 11.03 -19.17 -7.52
C ILE A 23 10.95 -17.81 -6.82
N VAL A 24 10.02 -16.97 -7.26
CA VAL A 24 9.70 -15.73 -6.56
C VAL A 24 8.94 -16.12 -5.29
N PHE A 25 9.66 -16.31 -4.19
CA PHE A 25 9.04 -16.34 -2.87
C PHE A 25 8.56 -14.93 -2.54
N ALA A 26 7.24 -14.75 -2.45
CA ALA A 26 6.69 -13.56 -1.83
C ALA A 26 7.09 -13.58 -0.35
N ALA A 27 8.08 -12.77 0.03
CA ALA A 27 8.47 -12.61 1.41
C ALA A 27 7.25 -12.10 2.21
N PRO A 28 6.98 -12.63 3.41
CA PRO A 28 5.90 -12.12 4.24
C PRO A 28 6.16 -10.65 4.56
N HIS A 29 5.15 -9.81 4.36
CA HIS A 29 5.20 -8.42 4.81
C HIS A 29 5.37 -8.40 6.33
N GLN A 30 6.53 -7.96 6.81
CA GLN A 30 6.79 -7.74 8.23
C GLN A 30 6.06 -6.48 8.66
N PHE A 31 4.88 -6.64 9.28
CA PHE A 31 4.20 -5.56 9.95
C PHE A 31 4.79 -5.35 11.34
N SER A 32 5.10 -4.09 11.68
CA SER A 32 5.52 -3.71 13.03
C SER A 32 4.38 -3.02 13.74
N VAL A 33 4.11 -3.42 15.00
CA VAL A 33 3.15 -2.71 15.85
C VAL A 33 3.82 -1.43 16.34
N HIS A 34 3.30 -0.28 15.92
CA HIS A 34 3.81 1.02 16.37
C HIS A 34 3.41 1.33 17.81
N GLU A 35 2.16 1.03 18.17
CA GLU A 35 1.62 1.28 19.50
C GLU A 35 0.46 0.32 19.78
N GLN A 36 0.41 -0.19 21.01
CA GLN A 36 -0.70 -1.00 21.51
C GLN A 36 -0.94 -0.66 22.98
N ARG A 37 -2.21 -0.64 23.39
CA ARG A 37 -2.55 -0.53 24.80
C ARG A 37 -2.45 -1.90 25.48
N ASN A 38 -1.63 -1.99 26.53
CA ASN A 38 -1.38 -3.24 27.26
C ASN A 38 -2.52 -3.66 28.20
N VAL A 39 -3.35 -2.71 28.62
CA VAL A 39 -4.43 -2.93 29.61
C VAL A 39 -5.74 -2.31 29.18
N ALA A 40 -6.85 -2.93 29.59
CA ALA A 40 -8.16 -2.33 29.41
C ALA A 40 -8.27 -0.99 30.18
N PRO A 41 -8.98 0.02 29.65
CA PRO A 41 -9.22 1.25 30.39
C PRO A 41 -10.00 1.00 31.69
N LYS A 42 -9.87 1.91 32.66
CA LYS A 42 -10.59 1.83 33.93
C LYS A 42 -12.11 1.76 33.69
N GLY A 43 -12.79 0.85 34.37
CA GLY A 43 -14.24 0.65 34.27
C GLY A 43 -14.67 -0.33 33.17
N PHE A 44 -13.73 -0.84 32.36
CA PHE A 44 -14.00 -1.90 31.39
C PHE A 44 -13.67 -3.27 32.00
N ILE A 45 -14.58 -4.22 31.85
CA ILE A 45 -14.43 -5.60 32.34
C ILE A 45 -14.66 -6.52 31.14
N TYR A 46 -13.85 -7.58 31.04
CA TYR A 46 -14.00 -8.59 30.00
C TYR A 46 -15.29 -9.40 30.22
N SER A 47 -16.21 -9.35 29.26
CA SER A 47 -17.51 -10.04 29.32
C SER A 47 -17.57 -11.35 28.54
N GLY A 48 -16.48 -11.73 27.85
CA GLY A 48 -16.42 -12.89 26.97
C GLY A 48 -16.04 -12.54 25.52
N PRO A 49 -15.83 -13.54 24.66
CA PRO A 49 -15.55 -13.33 23.24
C PRO A 49 -16.78 -12.73 22.52
N ALA A 50 -16.54 -11.93 21.48
CA ALA A 50 -17.60 -11.48 20.60
C ALA A 50 -18.20 -12.67 19.82
N GLU A 51 -19.51 -12.64 19.56
CA GLU A 51 -20.17 -13.66 18.75
C GLU A 51 -19.63 -13.65 17.31
N ASN A 52 -19.43 -14.81 16.70
CA ASN A 52 -18.85 -14.97 15.36
C ASN A 52 -19.63 -14.24 14.26
N SER A 53 -20.92 -14.02 14.45
CA SER A 53 -21.81 -13.32 13.51
C SER A 53 -21.72 -11.79 13.61
N THR A 54 -21.03 -11.26 14.64
CA THR A 54 -20.95 -9.83 14.91
C THR A 54 -20.14 -9.12 13.83
N ARG A 55 -20.77 -8.18 13.11
CA ARG A 55 -20.09 -7.38 12.08
C ARG A 55 -19.34 -6.21 12.73
N LEU A 56 -18.02 -6.22 12.60
CA LEU A 56 -17.16 -5.11 13.04
C LEU A 56 -16.97 -4.11 11.89
N THR A 57 -17.25 -2.83 12.14
CA THR A 57 -16.90 -1.76 11.19
C THR A 57 -15.56 -1.17 11.60
N LEU A 58 -14.52 -1.50 10.83
CA LEU A 58 -13.17 -0.99 11.06
C LEU A 58 -12.90 0.21 10.15
N ARG A 59 -12.39 1.30 10.72
CA ARG A 59 -11.88 2.45 9.96
C ARG A 59 -10.36 2.41 10.01
N MET A 60 -9.74 2.22 8.85
CA MET A 60 -8.29 2.22 8.70
C MET A 60 -7.85 3.54 8.06
N VAL A 61 -6.87 4.20 8.68
CA VAL A 61 -6.23 5.39 8.13
C VAL A 61 -5.01 4.94 7.33
N LEU A 62 -4.95 5.32 6.06
CA LEU A 62 -3.82 5.04 5.19
C LEU A 62 -2.74 6.10 5.40
N LYS A 63 -1.48 5.74 5.14
CA LYS A 63 -0.35 6.67 5.14
C LYS A 63 -0.69 7.90 4.28
N SER A 64 -0.47 9.12 4.75
CA SER A 64 -0.68 10.32 3.92
C SER A 64 0.39 10.45 2.83
N ASN A 65 0.06 11.11 1.72
CA ASN A 65 0.99 11.28 0.60
C ASN A 65 2.16 12.21 0.96
N ASP A 66 1.85 13.38 1.51
CA ASP A 66 2.83 14.41 1.86
C ASP A 66 2.50 15.03 3.23
N LEU A 67 2.86 14.31 4.30
CA LEU A 67 2.65 14.82 5.66
C LEU A 67 3.64 15.95 6.00
N ALA A 68 4.87 15.86 5.51
CA ALA A 68 5.92 16.83 5.79
C ALA A 68 5.61 18.20 5.17
N GLY A 69 5.16 18.23 3.91
CA GLY A 69 4.74 19.49 3.28
C GLY A 69 3.50 20.09 3.93
N LEU A 70 2.55 19.26 4.40
CA LEU A 70 1.42 19.77 5.18
C LEU A 70 1.89 20.40 6.50
N GLU A 71 2.79 19.74 7.22
CA GLU A 71 3.36 20.22 8.48
C GLU A 71 4.09 21.57 8.28
N GLU A 72 4.92 21.68 7.24
CA GLU A 72 5.62 22.92 6.91
C GLU A 72 4.65 24.08 6.64
N VAL A 73 3.60 23.86 5.84
CA VAL A 73 2.62 24.91 5.56
C VAL A 73 1.85 25.28 6.83
N LEU A 74 1.48 24.29 7.66
CA LEU A 74 0.80 24.54 8.93
C LEU A 74 1.67 25.36 9.90
N TYR A 75 2.98 25.12 9.94
CA TYR A 75 3.90 25.96 10.71
C TYR A 75 3.98 27.38 10.15
N ASN A 76 4.12 27.52 8.83
CA ASN A 76 4.22 28.83 8.19
C ASN A 76 2.99 29.71 8.40
N VAL A 77 1.78 29.13 8.41
CA VAL A 77 0.56 29.91 8.68
C VAL A 77 0.37 30.21 10.16
N SER A 78 1.12 29.52 11.04
CA SER A 78 1.04 29.61 12.50
C SER A 78 2.18 30.41 13.14
N ASP A 79 3.19 30.83 12.38
CA ASP A 79 4.30 31.66 12.86
C ASP A 79 4.00 33.15 12.59
N PRO A 80 3.96 34.02 13.62
CA PRO A 80 3.73 35.45 13.45
C PRO A 80 4.83 36.17 12.64
N ASN A 81 6.03 35.61 12.54
CA ASN A 81 7.13 36.16 11.74
C ASN A 81 7.10 35.69 10.29
N SER A 82 6.25 34.71 9.97
CA SER A 82 6.15 34.17 8.62
C SER A 82 5.31 35.09 7.73
N PRO A 83 5.69 35.26 6.44
CA PRO A 83 4.88 35.98 5.46
C PRO A 83 3.46 35.41 5.28
N ARG A 84 3.24 34.15 5.66
CA ARG A 84 1.96 33.44 5.52
C ARG A 84 1.11 33.42 6.79
N TRP A 85 1.49 34.16 7.83
CA TRP A 85 0.74 34.25 9.07
C TRP A 85 -0.75 34.51 8.83
N ARG A 86 -1.61 33.67 9.43
CA ARG A 86 -3.09 33.72 9.32
C ARG A 86 -3.66 33.44 7.92
N GLN A 87 -2.86 32.94 6.99
CA GLN A 87 -3.32 32.52 5.66
C GLN A 87 -3.63 31.01 5.66
N PHE A 88 -4.70 30.62 6.35
CA PHE A 88 -5.06 29.20 6.51
C PHE A 88 -5.42 28.52 5.18
N LEU A 89 -5.15 27.21 5.14
CA LEU A 89 -5.44 26.38 3.97
C LEU A 89 -6.96 26.16 3.81
N THR A 90 -7.43 26.12 2.56
CA THR A 90 -8.76 25.61 2.25
C THR A 90 -8.81 24.09 2.36
N LYS A 91 -10.02 23.54 2.37
CA LYS A 91 -10.22 22.08 2.42
C LYS A 91 -9.57 21.37 1.23
N GLU A 92 -9.60 22.00 0.06
CA GLU A 92 -9.04 21.49 -1.18
C GLU A 92 -7.50 21.44 -1.13
N GLU A 93 -6.88 22.47 -0.55
CA GLU A 93 -5.44 22.55 -0.34
C GLU A 93 -4.97 21.47 0.65
N VAL A 94 -5.66 21.32 1.79
CA VAL A 94 -5.37 20.23 2.75
C VAL A 94 -5.49 18.86 2.09
N ASN A 95 -6.50 18.67 1.24
CA ASN A 95 -6.72 17.42 0.54
C ASN A 95 -5.59 17.08 -0.44
N THR A 96 -4.89 18.09 -0.97
CA THR A 96 -3.75 17.91 -1.87
C THR A 96 -2.56 17.29 -1.14
N HIS A 97 -2.32 17.68 0.11
CA HIS A 97 -1.25 17.11 0.93
C HIS A 97 -1.63 15.80 1.64
N SER A 98 -2.86 15.73 2.17
CA SER A 98 -3.31 14.63 3.04
C SER A 98 -3.93 13.44 2.30
N MET A 99 -4.56 13.65 1.14
CA MET A 99 -5.37 12.62 0.51
C MET A 99 -4.54 11.76 -0.45
N HIS A 100 -4.72 10.44 -0.34
CA HIS A 100 -4.23 9.50 -1.33
C HIS A 100 -4.88 9.78 -2.71
N VAL A 101 -4.06 9.97 -3.74
CA VAL A 101 -4.43 10.32 -5.14
C VAL A 101 -5.21 9.20 -5.87
N TYR A 102 -5.77 8.21 -5.17
CA TYR A 102 -6.41 7.04 -5.78
C TYR A 102 -7.91 7.16 -6.06
N ARG A 103 -8.57 8.29 -5.79
CA ARG A 103 -9.99 8.44 -6.17
C ARG A 103 -10.23 8.43 -7.69
N LYS A 104 -9.20 8.69 -8.52
CA LYS A 104 -9.33 8.68 -9.99
C LYS A 104 -8.76 7.43 -10.68
N LYS A 105 -7.64 6.87 -10.22
CA LYS A 105 -6.97 5.76 -10.94
C LYS A 105 -7.57 4.37 -10.68
N PHE A 106 -8.16 4.12 -9.51
CA PHE A 106 -8.65 2.78 -9.17
C PHE A 106 -9.92 2.40 -9.96
N ILE A 107 -10.80 3.36 -10.26
CA ILE A 107 -12.01 3.11 -11.07
C ILE A 107 -11.66 2.95 -12.55
N GLN A 108 -10.65 3.67 -13.06
CA GLN A 108 -10.29 3.67 -14.47
C GLN A 108 -9.54 2.39 -14.90
N ALA A 109 -8.75 1.79 -14.00
CA ALA A 109 -8.14 0.48 -14.24
C ALA A 109 -9.18 -0.65 -14.30
N PHE A 110 -10.22 -0.60 -13.45
CA PHE A 110 -11.29 -1.60 -13.45
C PHE A 110 -12.16 -1.52 -14.72
N PHE A 111 -12.41 -0.31 -15.23
CA PHE A 111 -13.19 -0.11 -16.46
C PHE A 111 -12.40 -0.46 -17.75
N SER A 112 -11.06 -0.30 -17.74
CA SER A 112 -10.21 -0.66 -18.89
C SER A 112 -9.96 -2.17 -19.02
N LEU A 113 -10.01 -2.93 -17.93
CA LEU A 113 -9.79 -4.38 -17.95
C LEU A 113 -11.10 -5.18 -18.13
N GLY A 114 -12.25 -4.60 -17.76
CA GLY A 114 -13.57 -5.23 -17.86
C GLY A 114 -14.17 -5.31 -19.27
N SER A 115 -13.61 -4.62 -20.27
CA SER A 115 -14.15 -4.63 -21.64
C SER A 115 -13.71 -5.83 -22.49
N HIS A 116 -12.77 -6.65 -22.01
CA HIS A 116 -12.26 -7.83 -22.73
C HIS A 116 -12.76 -9.18 -22.22
N LEU A 117 -13.45 -9.23 -21.07
CA LEU A 117 -14.05 -10.47 -20.57
C LEU A 117 -15.55 -10.46 -20.86
N ARG A 118 -15.88 -10.68 -22.13
CA ARG A 118 -17.24 -11.05 -22.54
C ARG A 118 -17.33 -12.56 -22.36
N CYS A 119 -18.02 -13.00 -21.31
CA CYS A 119 -18.39 -14.41 -21.15
C CYS A 119 -19.25 -14.81 -22.35
N THR A 120 -18.75 -15.77 -23.14
CA THR A 120 -19.56 -16.63 -23.99
C THR A 120 -20.12 -17.77 -23.16
#